data_AF-A0A8S3CGB3-F1
#
_entry.id   AF-A0A8S3CGB3-F1
#
_cell.length_a   1.000
_cell.length_b   1.000
_cell.length_c   1.000
_cell.angle_alpha   90.00
_cell.angle_beta   90.00
_cell.angle_gamma   90.00
#
_symmetry.space_group_name_H-M   'P 1'
#
loop_
_entity.id
_entity.type
_entity.pdbx_description
1 polymer ?
#
loop_
_entity_poly.entity_id
_entity_poly.type
_entity_poly.pdbx_seq_one_letter_code
_entity_poly.pdbx_strand_id
1 'polypeptide(L)' 'IFFYSQLLSYGRRLPLHELNARIDAVDAKTVMSAMKQYVYNHCPAIAAVGPIEQLREYNRTRSRMYTITH' A
#
# COMPACT_ATOMS: atom_id res chain seq x y z
N ILE A 1 -17.52 11.75 -10.14
CA ILE A 1 -16.52 10.68 -10.42
C ILE A 1 -16.18 9.85 -9.17
N PHE A 2 -15.98 10.45 -7.98
CA PHE A 2 -15.71 9.70 -6.72
C PHE A 2 -16.84 8.78 -6.18
N PHE A 3 -18.07 8.84 -6.70
CA PHE A 3 -19.20 8.05 -6.16
C PHE A 3 -19.57 6.79 -6.98
N TYR A 4 -19.12 6.65 -8.23
CA TYR A 4 -19.58 5.57 -9.12
C TYR A 4 -18.78 4.27 -8.96
N SER A 5 -17.48 4.35 -8.64
CA SER A 5 -16.62 3.17 -8.42
C SER A 5 -17.05 2.36 -7.19
N GLN A 6 -17.69 3.00 -6.20
CA GLN A 6 -18.06 2.35 -4.96
C GLN A 6 -19.22 1.35 -5.14
N LEU A 7 -20.13 1.61 -6.09
CA LEU A 7 -21.21 0.68 -6.42
C LEU A 7 -20.67 -0.59 -7.11
N LEU A 8 -19.64 -0.45 -7.93
CA LEU A 8 -19.05 -1.58 -8.66
C LEU A 8 -18.10 -2.40 -7.78
N SER A 9 -17.31 -1.75 -6.92
CA SER A 9 -16.34 -2.43 -6.05
C SER A 9 -16.94 -2.97 -4.74
N TYR A 10 -17.98 -2.31 -4.20
CA TYR A 10 -18.58 -2.69 -2.91
C TYR A 10 -20.05 -3.14 -3.00
N GLY A 11 -20.69 -3.06 -4.17
CA GLY A 11 -22.09 -3.49 -4.38
C GLY A 11 -23.15 -2.66 -3.67
N ARG A 12 -22.75 -1.69 -2.83
CA ARG A 12 -23.63 -0.81 -2.05
C ARG A 12 -23.09 0.62 -2.01
N ARG A 13 -23.98 1.58 -1.79
CA ARG A 13 -23.58 2.96 -1.44
C ARG A 13 -23.11 2.97 0.02
N LEU A 14 -21.83 3.29 0.24
CA LEU A 14 -21.29 3.50 1.59
C LEU A 14 -21.66 4.92 2.04
N PRO A 15 -22.39 5.10 3.15
CA PRO A 15 -22.74 6.42 3.63
C PRO A 15 -21.52 7.16 4.20
N LEU A 16 -21.48 8.49 4.06
CA LEU A 16 -20.33 9.32 4.41
C LEU A 16 -19.87 9.17 5.87
N HIS A 17 -20.81 8.99 6.80
CA HIS A 17 -20.49 8.82 8.22
C HIS A 17 -19.75 7.50 8.50
N GLU A 18 -20.09 6.42 7.78
CA GLU A 18 -19.42 5.12 7.92
C GLU A 18 -17.99 5.19 7.36
N LEU A 19 -17.78 5.96 6.29
CA LEU A 19 -16.45 6.20 5.71
C LEU A 19 -15.58 7.05 6.65
N ASN A 20 -16.12 8.14 7.22
CA ASN A 20 -15.38 8.97 8.18
C ASN A 20 -15.02 8.19 9.44
N ALA A 21 -15.95 7.43 10.02
CA ALA A 21 -15.69 6.61 11.19
C ALA A 21 -14.59 5.56 10.94
N ARG A 22 -14.52 5.01 9.72
CA ARG A 22 -13.45 4.07 9.33
C ARG A 22 -12.09 4.77 9.17
N ILE A 23 -12.06 6.00 8.66
CA ILE A 23 -10.83 6.80 8.58
C ILE A 23 -10.34 7.14 9.99
N ASP A 24 -11.24 7.60 10.86
CA ASP A 24 -10.91 7.97 12.24
C ASP A 24 -10.49 6.77 13.10
N ALA A 25 -10.94 5.56 12.75
CA ALA A 25 -10.52 4.33 13.40
C ALA A 25 -9.10 3.87 13.03
N VAL A 26 -8.46 4.47 12.01
CA VAL A 26 -7.09 4.13 11.61
C VAL A 26 -6.09 4.86 12.52
N ASP A 27 -5.61 4.15 13.54
CA ASP A 27 -4.54 4.62 14.42
C ASP A 27 -3.14 4.24 13.90
N ALA A 28 -2.09 4.90 14.39
CA ALA A 28 -0.69 4.63 14.05
C ALA A 28 -0.31 3.15 14.21
N LYS A 29 -0.89 2.45 15.20
CA LYS A 29 -0.68 1.00 15.39
C LYS A 29 -1.24 0.16 14.24
N THR A 30 -2.42 0.52 13.74
CA THR A 30 -3.06 -0.18 12.61
C THR A 30 -2.27 0.03 11.32
N VAL A 31 -1.76 1.24 11.11
CA VAL A 31 -0.86 1.56 9.98
C VAL A 31 0.42 0.74 10.09
N MET A 32 1.06 0.71 11.27
CA MET A 32 2.29 -0.06 11.48
C MET A 32 2.08 -1.56 11.24
N SER A 33 0.96 -2.14 11.70
CA SER A 33 0.60 -3.54 11.45
C SER A 33 0.37 -3.82 9.96
N ALA A 34 -0.35 -2.94 9.26
CA ALA A 34 -0.60 -3.08 7.83
C ALA A 34 0.71 -2.98 7.03
N MET A 35 1.58 -2.04 7.36
CA MET A 35 2.92 -1.93 6.74
C MET A 35 3.76 -3.18 7.01
N LYS A 36 3.70 -3.74 8.23
CA LYS A 36 4.39 -4.99 8.55
C LYS A 36 3.83 -6.19 7.79
N GLN A 37 2.52 -6.23 7.55
CA GLN A 37 1.86 -7.34 6.87
C GLN A 37 2.05 -7.32 5.35
N TYR A 38 2.10 -6.14 4.72
CA TYR A 38 2.07 -6.04 3.26
C TYR A 38 3.36 -5.50 2.65
N VAL A 39 4.14 -4.73 3.40
CA VAL A 39 5.36 -4.07 2.89
C VAL A 39 6.61 -4.76 3.41
N TYR A 40 6.65 -5.11 4.69
CA TYR A 40 7.86 -5.64 5.30
C TYR A 40 8.21 -7.04 4.77
N ASN A 41 9.42 -7.19 4.22
CA ASN A 41 9.93 -8.46 3.67
C ASN A 41 9.07 -9.07 2.54
N HIS A 42 8.29 -8.27 1.82
CA HIS A 42 7.58 -8.70 0.61
C HIS A 42 8.36 -8.40 -0.69
N CYS A 43 8.26 -9.30 -1.67
CA CYS A 43 8.98 -9.18 -2.95
C CYS A 43 8.32 -8.08 -3.81
N PRO A 44 9.03 -7.01 -4.16
CA PRO A 44 8.45 -5.94 -4.98
C PRO A 44 8.39 -6.34 -6.46
N ALA A 45 7.32 -6.00 -7.16
CA ALA A 45 7.27 -6.09 -8.61
C ALA A 45 7.82 -4.80 -9.22
N ILE A 46 8.86 -4.90 -10.06
CA ILE A 46 9.51 -3.76 -10.70
C ILE A 46 9.24 -3.85 -12.21
N ALA A 47 8.56 -2.86 -12.77
CA ALA A 47 8.37 -2.70 -14.21
C ALA A 47 8.88 -1.31 -14.61
N ALA A 48 9.78 -1.25 -15.58
CA ALA A 48 10.36 0.00 -16.07
C ALA A 48 10.51 -0.06 -17.59
N VAL A 49 10.23 1.06 -18.26
CA VAL A 49 10.31 1.22 -19.72
C VAL A 49 11.01 2.55 -20.01
N GLY A 50 11.95 2.56 -20.96
CA GLY A 50 12.77 3.73 -21.30
C GLY A 50 14.24 3.58 -20.84
N PRO A 51 14.98 4.68 -20.64
CA PRO A 51 16.37 4.62 -20.19
C PRO A 51 16.46 4.16 -18.72
N ILE A 52 16.73 2.87 -18.54
CA ILE A 52 16.74 2.18 -17.24
C ILE A 52 18.13 2.09 -16.59
N GLU A 53 19.10 2.88 -17.04
CA GLU A 53 20.50 2.79 -16.59
C GLU A 53 20.70 3.08 -15.09
N GLN A 54 19.84 3.93 -14.51
CA GLN A 54 19.87 4.25 -13.08
C GLN A 54 18.96 3.33 -12.24
N LEU A 55 18.23 2.41 -12.87
CA LEU A 55 17.33 1.51 -12.15
C LEU A 55 18.16 0.57 -11.27
N ARG A 56 17.82 0.53 -9.98
CA ARG A 56 18.48 -0.38 -9.06
C ARG A 56 18.10 -1.82 -9.39
N GLU A 57 19.10 -2.69 -9.39
CA GLU A 57 18.92 -4.12 -9.53
C GLU A 57 17.89 -4.66 -8.53
N TYR A 58 17.15 -5.68 -8.93
CA TYR A 58 16.13 -6.33 -8.12
C TYR A 58 16.64 -6.70 -6.71
N ASN A 59 17.83 -7.30 -6.61
CA ASN A 59 18.44 -7.71 -5.35
C ASN A 59 18.67 -6.54 -4.38
N ARG A 60 19.09 -5.39 -4.91
CA ARG A 60 19.31 -4.17 -4.12
C ARG A 60 18.01 -3.52 -3.67
N THR A 61 16.93 -3.73 -4.41
CA THR A 61 15.60 -3.26 -4.03
C THR A 61 14.97 -4.19 -3.00
N ARG A 62 15.16 -5.51 -3.15
CA ARG A 62 14.73 -6.53 -2.18
C ARG A 62 15.40 -6.36 -0.82
N SER A 63 16.70 -6.05 -0.79
CA SER A 63 17.44 -5.85 0.46
C SER A 63 17.02 -4.60 1.24
N ARG A 64 16.26 -3.68 0.62
CA ARG A 64 15.70 -2.49 1.27
C ARG A 64 14.32 -2.70 1.86
N MET A 65 13.68 -3.83 1.58
CA MET A 65 12.33 -4.16 2.07
C MET A 65 12.32 -4.63 3.53
N TYR A 66 13.50 -4.72 4.16
CA TYR A 66 13.65 -4.96 5.58
C TYR A 66 14.77 -4.05 6.12
N THR A 67 14.65 -3.66 7.38
CA THR A 67 15.73 -2.94 8.07
C THR A 67 16.33 -3.89 9.09
N ILE A 68 17.65 -4.02 9.06
CA ILE A 68 18.41 -4.76 10.08
C ILE A 68 18.68 -3.77 11.20
N THR A 69 17.74 -3.67 12.15
CA THR A 69 17.97 -2.96 13.41
C THR A 69 18.66 -3.92 14.38
N HIS A 70 19.88 -3.57 14.79
CA HIS A 70 20.67 -4.23 15.84
C HIS A 70 20.00 -4.15 17.21
#